data_AF-A0A6G9Y3W6-F1
#
_entry.id   AF-A0A6G9Y3W6-F1
#
_cell.length_a   1.000
_cell.length_b   1.000
_cell.length_c   1.000
_cell.angle_alpha   90.00
_cell.angle_beta   90.00
_cell.angle_gamma   90.00
#
_symmetry.space_group_name_H-M   'P 1'
#
loop_
_entity.id
_entity.type
_entity.pdbx_description
1 polymer ?
#
loop_
_entity_poly.entity_id
_entity_poly.type
_entity_poly.pdbx_seq_one_letter_code
_entity_poly.pdbx_strand_id
1 'polypeptide(L)'
;MWFGLAAIALVGAIVLLYFDRIQRQRTGHARQVWAKSQGYTYVSVEPALPSTWRRGALAKLGYLSAVDVVSGIRKGEKFVLFDLEDAATLIAVRRQIGSDIDVDMRLKTASPPKDADLELLGAIGDRVVFATNPEIARHAVDQRMVAFIETLSDTVQMLWSEGNWTLGMLSVGTSSREWETSIDAVLRLSGLLHVLPPVSEPRFDSGDHDPGRPRPRGRGRAEELDDEDLDEPVGAARVQPPRLRKDDDYDESPFVEQDYDGGFDERAPLSTPHEPEPPRRPSLAVVPDARTRVRDEPRLRDEPEAVEEWSPAPRDTWSPAPREEYTDDWADEQPERQAPREDERAAEPPGGPFHPGFRPYQGPVPQ
;
A
#
# COMPACT_ATOMS: atom_id res chain seq x y z
N MET A 1 46.38 1.75 -26.48
CA MET A 1 45.00 1.38 -26.90
C MET A 1 44.03 1.31 -25.74
N TRP A 2 44.31 0.56 -24.66
CA TRP A 2 43.41 0.43 -23.51
C TRP A 2 43.00 1.75 -22.82
N PHE A 3 43.93 2.70 -22.65
CA PHE A 3 43.62 4.01 -22.04
C PHE A 3 42.66 4.87 -22.87
N GLY A 4 42.69 4.78 -24.20
CA GLY A 4 41.76 5.51 -25.07
C GLY A 4 40.34 4.95 -24.97
N LEU A 5 40.21 3.62 -24.93
CA LEU A 5 38.92 2.95 -24.75
C LEU A 5 38.34 3.24 -23.36
N ALA A 6 39.19 3.25 -22.32
CA ALA A 6 38.80 3.65 -20.97
C ALA A 6 38.32 5.12 -20.91
N ALA A 7 38.99 6.04 -21.62
CA ALA A 7 38.58 7.44 -21.67
C ALA A 7 37.21 7.62 -22.36
N ILE A 8 36.96 6.91 -23.47
CA ILE A 8 35.67 6.93 -24.16
C ILE A 8 34.56 6.35 -23.27
N ALA A 9 34.83 5.24 -22.58
CA ALA A 9 33.88 4.64 -21.65
C ALA A 9 33.56 5.58 -20.47
N LEU A 10 34.57 6.27 -19.92
CA LEU A 10 34.40 7.26 -18.85
C LEU A 10 33.51 8.41 -19.32
N VAL A 11 33.79 8.98 -20.49
CA VAL A 11 32.98 10.07 -21.06
C VAL A 11 31.54 9.60 -21.28
N GLY A 12 31.35 8.41 -21.85
CA GLY A 12 30.01 7.81 -22.01
C GLY A 12 29.26 7.66 -20.68
N ALA A 13 29.93 7.17 -19.63
CA ALA A 13 29.34 7.03 -18.30
C ALA A 13 28.95 8.39 -17.70
N ILE A 14 29.80 9.41 -17.83
CA ILE A 14 29.51 10.78 -17.35
C ILE A 14 28.27 11.35 -18.06
N VAL A 15 28.17 11.17 -19.38
CA VAL A 15 27.03 11.64 -20.17
C VAL A 15 25.74 10.95 -19.73
N LEU A 16 25.77 9.62 -19.53
CA LEU A 16 24.60 8.88 -19.05
C LEU A 16 24.14 9.36 -17.66
N LEU A 17 25.07 9.55 -16.72
CA LEU A 17 24.75 10.07 -15.39
C LEU A 17 24.17 11.49 -15.43
N TYR A 18 24.60 12.31 -16.40
CA TYR A 18 24.04 13.64 -16.59
C TYR A 18 22.58 13.60 -17.07
N PHE A 19 22.27 12.75 -18.05
CA PHE A 19 20.90 12.55 -18.52
C PHE A 19 20.00 11.99 -17.43
N ASP A 20 20.48 10.99 -16.69
CA ASP A 20 19.76 10.40 -15.55
C ASP A 20 19.41 11.47 -14.50
N ARG A 21 20.38 12.30 -14.14
CA ARG A 21 20.18 13.39 -13.19
C ARG A 21 19.14 14.41 -13.66
N ILE A 22 19.16 14.80 -14.94
CA ILE A 22 18.16 15.73 -15.49
C ILE A 22 16.77 15.10 -15.47
N GLN A 23 16.66 13.83 -15.82
CA GLN A 23 15.39 13.12 -15.84
C GLN A 23 14.77 13.08 -14.44
N ARG A 24 15.56 12.70 -13.42
CA ARG A 24 15.13 12.71 -12.00
C ARG A 24 14.71 14.10 -11.52
N GLN A 25 15.45 15.15 -11.87
CA GLN A 25 15.06 16.51 -11.46
C GLN A 25 13.76 16.97 -12.11
N ARG A 26 13.48 16.55 -13.35
CA ARG A 26 12.23 16.87 -14.05
C ARG A 26 11.04 16.16 -13.42
N THR A 27 11.16 14.87 -13.12
CA THR A 27 10.08 14.09 -12.50
C THR A 27 9.77 14.60 -11.09
N GLY A 28 10.80 14.85 -10.28
CA GLY A 28 10.64 15.39 -8.93
C GLY A 28 10.00 16.79 -8.92
N HIS A 29 10.43 17.68 -9.82
CA HIS A 29 9.80 18.99 -9.95
C HIS A 29 8.33 18.90 -10.38
N ALA A 30 8.03 18.07 -11.39
CA ALA A 30 6.65 17.86 -11.83
C ALA A 30 5.78 17.32 -10.68
N ARG A 31 6.31 16.38 -9.89
CA ARG A 31 5.63 15.82 -8.72
C ARG A 31 5.42 16.84 -7.61
N GLN A 32 6.40 17.69 -7.34
CA GLN A 32 6.29 18.78 -6.36
C GLN A 32 5.23 19.82 -6.78
N VAL A 33 5.23 20.24 -8.04
CA VAL A 33 4.26 21.21 -8.58
C VAL A 33 2.85 20.63 -8.52
N TRP A 34 2.68 19.37 -8.95
CA TRP A 34 1.40 18.67 -8.86
C TRP A 34 0.93 18.56 -7.40
N ALA A 35 1.77 18.10 -6.48
CA ALA A 35 1.42 17.98 -5.06
C ALA A 35 0.95 19.32 -4.48
N LYS A 36 1.68 20.40 -4.76
CA LYS A 36 1.30 21.76 -4.33
C LYS A 36 -0.04 22.19 -4.91
N SER A 37 -0.31 21.90 -6.18
CA SER A 37 -1.58 22.25 -6.85
C SER A 37 -2.80 21.53 -6.24
N GLN A 38 -2.60 20.32 -5.73
CA GLN A 38 -3.63 19.50 -5.09
C GLN A 38 -3.76 19.74 -3.58
N GLY A 39 -2.90 20.57 -2.99
CA GLY A 39 -2.84 20.77 -1.54
C GLY A 39 -2.24 19.58 -0.77
N TYR A 40 -1.44 18.76 -1.44
CA TYR A 40 -0.69 17.65 -0.83
C TYR A 40 0.68 18.11 -0.33
N THR A 41 1.25 17.32 0.58
CA THR A 41 2.58 17.57 1.16
C THR A 41 3.64 16.85 0.34
N TYR A 42 4.69 17.58 -0.06
CA TYR A 42 5.83 17.03 -0.78
C TYR A 42 7.08 17.00 0.10
N VAL A 43 7.79 15.88 0.07
CA VAL A 43 9.09 15.65 0.74
C VAL A 43 10.02 15.02 -0.29
N SER A 44 11.24 15.55 -0.44
CA SER A 44 12.13 15.10 -1.51
C SER A 44 12.68 13.69 -1.29
N VAL A 45 13.00 13.31 -0.05
CA VAL A 45 13.57 12.01 0.29
C VAL A 45 13.09 11.58 1.69
N GLU A 46 12.67 10.34 1.82
CA GLU A 46 12.28 9.70 3.09
C GLU A 46 12.82 8.26 3.16
N PRO A 47 14.06 8.04 3.63
CA PRO A 47 14.74 6.75 3.52
C PRO A 47 14.05 5.62 4.31
N ALA A 48 13.37 5.96 5.41
CA ALA A 48 12.73 4.97 6.27
C ALA A 48 11.35 4.53 5.78
N LEU A 49 10.72 5.27 4.85
CA LEU A 49 9.34 5.01 4.44
C LEU A 49 9.12 3.59 3.89
N PRO A 50 9.98 3.06 2.99
CA PRO A 50 9.80 1.72 2.41
C PRO A 50 9.82 0.59 3.44
N SER A 51 10.49 0.79 4.59
CA SER A 51 10.56 -0.21 5.67
C SER A 51 9.22 -0.50 6.35
N THR A 52 8.18 0.30 6.05
CA THR A 52 6.80 0.11 6.52
C THR A 52 6.16 -1.17 5.96
N TRP A 53 6.60 -1.64 4.81
CA TRP A 53 6.00 -2.78 4.10
C TRP A 53 7.06 -3.80 3.71
N ARG A 54 6.67 -5.08 3.62
CA ARG A 54 7.60 -6.18 3.36
C ARG A 54 7.24 -7.00 2.13
N ARG A 55 5.98 -6.94 1.67
CA ARG A 55 5.48 -7.78 0.58
C ARG A 55 5.49 -7.10 -0.78
N GLY A 56 5.07 -7.84 -1.80
CA GLY A 56 4.89 -7.34 -3.16
C GLY A 56 6.20 -6.83 -3.76
N ALA A 57 6.20 -5.59 -4.23
CA ALA A 57 7.39 -4.95 -4.77
C ALA A 57 8.52 -4.79 -3.73
N LEU A 58 8.15 -4.58 -2.46
CA LEU A 58 9.10 -4.29 -1.37
C LEU A 58 9.89 -5.52 -0.93
N ALA A 59 9.38 -6.73 -1.19
CA ALA A 59 10.13 -7.96 -0.94
C ALA A 59 11.46 -8.02 -1.72
N LYS A 60 11.54 -7.32 -2.86
CA LYS A 60 12.76 -7.19 -3.67
C LYS A 60 13.40 -5.83 -3.56
N LEU A 61 12.63 -4.76 -3.39
CA LEU A 61 13.10 -3.37 -3.52
C LEU A 61 13.16 -2.61 -2.18
N GLY A 62 12.84 -3.26 -1.06
CA GLY A 62 12.72 -2.60 0.25
C GLY A 62 14.02 -2.03 0.84
N TYR A 63 15.16 -2.27 0.19
CA TYR A 63 16.45 -1.64 0.55
C TYR A 63 16.67 -0.27 -0.08
N LEU A 64 15.83 0.12 -1.06
CA LEU A 64 15.91 1.41 -1.75
C LEU A 64 15.26 2.50 -0.91
N SER A 65 15.70 3.75 -1.10
CA SER A 65 15.11 4.91 -0.43
C SER A 65 13.87 5.43 -1.16
N ALA A 66 12.88 5.92 -0.42
CA ALA A 66 11.77 6.66 -1.03
C ALA A 66 12.23 8.07 -1.40
N VAL A 67 11.96 8.47 -2.64
CA VAL A 67 12.20 9.82 -3.17
C VAL A 67 10.92 10.40 -3.77
N ASP A 68 10.89 11.72 -3.91
CA ASP A 68 9.75 12.48 -4.43
C ASP A 68 8.43 12.04 -3.79
N VAL A 69 8.41 12.06 -2.46
CA VAL A 69 7.33 11.56 -1.61
C VAL A 69 6.22 12.60 -1.54
N VAL A 70 5.01 12.19 -1.87
CA VAL A 70 3.79 12.99 -1.76
C VAL A 70 2.83 12.31 -0.81
N SER A 71 2.37 13.02 0.21
CA SER A 71 1.36 12.52 1.14
C SER A 71 0.16 13.46 1.20
N GLY A 72 -1.03 12.87 1.40
CA GLY A 72 -2.27 13.62 1.41
C GLY A 72 -3.47 12.81 1.85
N ILE A 73 -4.65 13.42 1.73
CA ILE A 73 -5.94 12.77 1.96
C ILE A 73 -6.75 12.87 0.67
N ARG A 74 -7.28 11.75 0.19
CA ARG A 74 -8.15 11.69 -0.99
C ARG A 74 -9.33 10.77 -0.69
N LYS A 75 -10.55 11.26 -0.95
CA LYS A 75 -11.81 10.55 -0.62
C LYS A 75 -11.89 10.07 0.84
N GLY A 76 -11.32 10.84 1.76
CA GLY A 76 -11.32 10.53 3.20
C GLY A 76 -10.20 9.61 3.68
N GLU A 77 -9.41 9.02 2.78
CA GLU A 77 -8.33 8.11 3.14
C GLU A 77 -6.96 8.76 2.97
N LYS A 78 -6.03 8.40 3.88
CA LYS A 78 -4.64 8.85 3.81
C LYS A 78 -3.90 8.05 2.77
N PHE A 79 -3.16 8.73 1.90
CA PHE A 79 -2.29 8.09 0.92
C PHE A 79 -0.88 8.68 0.94
N VAL A 80 0.06 7.89 0.46
CA VAL A 80 1.41 8.31 0.11
C VAL A 80 1.76 7.77 -1.28
N LEU A 81 2.36 8.62 -2.12
CA LEU A 81 2.89 8.31 -3.44
C LEU A 81 4.38 8.63 -3.40
N PHE A 82 5.24 7.72 -3.86
CA PHE A 82 6.68 7.93 -3.85
C PHE A 82 7.36 7.09 -4.92
N ASP A 83 8.59 7.46 -5.31
CA ASP A 83 9.42 6.61 -6.15
C ASP A 83 10.42 5.86 -5.28
N LEU A 84 10.59 4.56 -5.55
CA LEU A 84 11.69 3.74 -5.04
C LEU A 84 12.89 3.94 -5.95
N GLU A 85 13.60 5.05 -5.73
CA GLU A 85 14.67 5.51 -6.62
C GLU A 85 14.23 5.42 -8.10
N ASP A 86 14.95 4.69 -8.95
CA ASP A 86 14.58 4.50 -10.37
C ASP A 86 13.85 3.17 -10.63
N ALA A 87 13.52 2.41 -9.59
CA ALA A 87 13.02 1.05 -9.75
C ALA A 87 11.51 1.01 -10.00
N ALA A 88 10.74 1.81 -9.26
CA ALA A 88 9.27 1.78 -9.33
C ALA A 88 8.64 3.05 -8.71
N THR A 89 7.45 3.41 -9.18
CA THR A 89 6.57 4.37 -8.49
C THR A 89 5.54 3.61 -7.67
N LEU A 90 5.42 3.93 -6.38
CA LEU A 90 4.52 3.27 -5.45
C LEU A 90 3.47 4.22 -4.89
N ILE A 91 2.28 3.68 -4.71
CA ILE A 91 1.18 4.31 -3.98
C ILE A 91 0.84 3.40 -2.80
N ALA A 92 0.69 3.95 -1.61
CA ALA A 92 0.16 3.25 -0.45
C ALA A 92 -0.99 4.04 0.16
N VAL A 93 -2.13 3.38 0.34
CA VAL A 93 -3.33 3.91 0.99
C VAL A 93 -3.48 3.21 2.33
N ARG A 94 -3.65 3.99 3.39
CA ARG A 94 -3.90 3.46 4.72
C ARG A 94 -5.39 3.19 4.90
N ARG A 95 -5.71 1.99 5.37
CA ARG A 95 -7.05 1.55 5.75
C ARG A 95 -7.31 1.82 7.22
N GLN A 96 -8.55 2.14 7.57
CA GLN A 96 -8.96 2.25 8.98
C GLN A 96 -8.91 0.89 9.68
N ILE A 97 -9.36 -0.15 8.98
CA ILE A 97 -9.39 -1.54 9.47
C ILE A 97 -8.47 -2.37 8.56
N GLY A 98 -7.45 -2.97 9.16
CA GLY A 98 -6.58 -3.93 8.47
C GLY A 98 -7.15 -5.35 8.51
N SER A 99 -6.53 -6.25 7.76
CA SER A 99 -6.81 -7.68 7.77
C SER A 99 -5.51 -8.46 7.92
N ASP A 100 -5.57 -9.64 8.53
CA ASP A 100 -4.47 -10.62 8.52
C ASP A 100 -4.40 -11.40 7.20
N ILE A 101 -5.38 -11.20 6.31
CA ILE A 101 -5.40 -11.76 4.98
C ILE A 101 -4.77 -10.76 4.00
N ASP A 102 -3.59 -11.11 3.52
CA ASP A 102 -2.88 -10.36 2.51
C ASP A 102 -3.24 -10.90 1.13
N VAL A 103 -3.44 -10.00 0.17
CA VAL A 103 -3.80 -10.30 -1.22
C VAL A 103 -2.76 -9.68 -2.12
N ASP A 104 -2.26 -10.41 -3.11
CA ASP A 104 -1.31 -9.94 -4.11
C ASP A 104 -1.91 -10.17 -5.51
N MET A 105 -1.96 -9.11 -6.30
CA MET A 105 -2.47 -9.11 -7.67
C MET A 105 -1.44 -8.55 -8.61
N ARG A 106 -1.03 -9.36 -9.58
CA ARG A 106 0.01 -9.02 -10.56
C ARG A 106 -0.39 -9.45 -11.96
N LEU A 107 0.20 -8.81 -12.96
CA LEU A 107 0.03 -9.23 -14.35
C LEU A 107 0.45 -10.70 -14.53
N LYS A 108 -0.22 -11.43 -15.44
CA LYS A 108 0.12 -12.83 -15.79
C LYS A 108 1.55 -13.02 -16.28
N THR A 109 2.17 -11.97 -16.80
CA THR A 109 3.55 -11.95 -17.27
C THR A 109 4.57 -11.75 -16.14
N ALA A 110 4.13 -11.28 -14.97
CA ALA A 110 5.01 -11.10 -13.82
C ALA A 110 5.33 -12.45 -13.17
N SER A 111 6.55 -12.59 -12.66
CA SER A 111 6.92 -13.77 -11.86
C SER A 111 5.96 -13.91 -10.66
N PRO A 112 5.64 -15.11 -10.18
CA PRO A 112 4.86 -15.30 -8.96
C PRO A 112 5.49 -14.64 -7.72
N PRO A 113 4.72 -14.40 -6.64
CA PRO A 113 5.26 -13.97 -5.36
C PRO A 113 6.34 -14.93 -4.85
N LYS A 114 7.32 -14.42 -4.11
CA LYS A 114 8.36 -15.25 -3.49
C LYS A 114 7.98 -15.72 -2.09
N ASP A 115 7.02 -15.04 -1.48
CA ASP A 115 6.52 -15.33 -0.15
C ASP A 115 5.85 -16.71 -0.15
N ALA A 116 6.36 -17.62 0.69
CA ALA A 116 5.93 -19.02 0.71
C ALA A 116 4.52 -19.22 1.26
N ASP A 117 3.98 -18.21 1.97
CA ASP A 117 2.64 -18.20 2.51
C ASP A 117 1.58 -17.68 1.52
N LEU A 118 1.99 -17.14 0.36
CA LEU A 118 1.06 -16.70 -0.68
C LEU A 118 0.71 -17.86 -1.63
N GLU A 119 -0.56 -18.25 -1.60
CA GLU A 119 -1.10 -19.32 -2.43
C GLU A 119 -1.92 -18.76 -3.60
N LEU A 120 -1.95 -19.50 -4.72
CA LEU A 120 -2.68 -19.10 -5.92
C LEU A 120 -4.20 -19.19 -5.67
N LEU A 121 -4.89 -18.06 -5.76
CA LEU A 121 -6.35 -17.99 -5.70
C LEU A 121 -6.98 -18.22 -7.08
N GLY A 122 -6.39 -17.64 -8.13
CA GLY A 122 -6.87 -17.79 -9.50
C GLY A 122 -6.41 -16.66 -10.42
N ALA A 123 -6.99 -16.62 -11.62
CA ALA A 123 -6.72 -15.57 -12.61
C ALA A 123 -8.01 -14.83 -12.97
N ILE A 124 -7.90 -13.51 -13.10
CA ILE A 124 -9.01 -12.61 -13.43
C ILE A 124 -8.49 -11.65 -14.50
N GLY A 125 -9.10 -11.67 -15.69
CA GLY A 125 -8.61 -10.90 -16.84
C GLY A 125 -7.17 -11.23 -17.18
N ASP A 126 -6.31 -10.22 -17.19
CA ASP A 126 -4.87 -10.28 -17.44
C ASP A 126 -4.02 -10.45 -16.17
N ARG A 127 -4.65 -10.60 -15.00
CA ARG A 127 -3.98 -10.70 -13.70
C ARG A 127 -4.14 -12.05 -13.05
N VAL A 128 -3.19 -12.36 -12.18
CA VAL A 128 -3.18 -13.51 -11.28
C VAL A 128 -3.25 -12.99 -9.86
N VAL A 129 -4.11 -13.62 -9.07
CA VAL A 129 -4.37 -13.27 -7.68
C VAL A 129 -3.82 -14.36 -6.77
N PHE A 130 -3.09 -13.94 -5.75
CA PHE A 130 -2.56 -14.75 -4.67
C PHE A 130 -3.08 -14.22 -3.33
N ALA A 131 -3.19 -15.09 -2.33
CA ALA A 131 -3.59 -14.69 -0.98
C ALA A 131 -2.94 -15.58 0.08
N THR A 132 -2.81 -15.06 1.30
CA THR A 132 -2.31 -15.85 2.45
C THR A 132 -3.31 -16.91 2.91
N ASN A 133 -4.60 -16.71 2.64
CA ASN A 133 -5.65 -17.69 2.83
C ASN A 133 -6.64 -17.63 1.66
N PRO A 134 -6.48 -18.49 0.64
CA PRO A 134 -7.36 -18.48 -0.54
C PRO A 134 -8.83 -18.74 -0.21
N GLU A 135 -9.12 -19.55 0.80
CA GLU A 135 -10.51 -19.88 1.18
C GLU A 135 -11.25 -18.65 1.70
N ILE A 136 -10.61 -17.86 2.56
CA ILE A 136 -11.19 -16.60 3.04
C ILE A 136 -11.19 -15.54 1.94
N ALA A 137 -10.08 -15.40 1.20
CA ALA A 137 -9.92 -14.38 0.16
C ALA A 137 -10.93 -14.56 -1.00
N ARG A 138 -11.38 -15.79 -1.28
CA ARG A 138 -12.40 -16.06 -2.30
C ARG A 138 -13.69 -15.27 -2.08
N HIS A 139 -14.06 -14.98 -0.83
CA HIS A 139 -15.23 -14.17 -0.50
C HIS A 139 -15.07 -12.69 -0.89
N ALA A 140 -13.83 -12.19 -0.96
CA ALA A 140 -13.53 -10.83 -1.42
C ALA A 140 -13.50 -10.69 -2.95
N VAL A 141 -13.36 -11.81 -3.67
CA VAL A 141 -13.38 -11.85 -5.13
C VAL A 141 -14.82 -12.01 -5.64
N ASP A 142 -15.60 -10.96 -5.46
CA ASP A 142 -16.96 -10.85 -6.01
C ASP A 142 -16.97 -10.25 -7.44
N GLN A 143 -18.16 -10.08 -8.02
CA GLN A 143 -18.32 -9.46 -9.34
C GLN A 143 -17.75 -8.02 -9.39
N ARG A 144 -17.74 -7.29 -8.27
CA ARG A 144 -17.18 -5.93 -8.20
C ARG A 144 -15.66 -5.96 -8.26
N MET A 145 -15.02 -6.94 -7.63
CA MET A 145 -13.58 -7.18 -7.76
C MET A 145 -13.20 -7.57 -9.18
N VAL A 146 -13.96 -8.47 -9.82
CA VAL A 146 -13.73 -8.85 -11.22
C VAL A 146 -13.84 -7.64 -12.15
N ALA A 147 -14.95 -6.90 -12.06
CA ALA A 147 -15.15 -5.69 -12.87
C ALA A 147 -14.12 -4.61 -12.56
N PHE A 148 -13.62 -4.53 -11.32
CA PHE A 148 -12.51 -3.63 -10.99
C PHE A 148 -11.24 -4.02 -11.74
N ILE A 149 -10.83 -5.28 -11.64
CA ILE A 149 -9.60 -5.80 -12.25
C ILE A 149 -9.62 -5.61 -13.77
N GLU A 150 -10.73 -5.90 -14.44
CA GLU A 150 -10.87 -5.73 -15.89
C GLU A 150 -10.83 -4.27 -16.35
N THR A 151 -11.07 -3.31 -15.45
CA THR A 151 -11.01 -1.86 -15.73
C THR A 151 -9.68 -1.22 -15.31
N LEU A 152 -8.74 -1.98 -14.76
CA LEU A 152 -7.44 -1.45 -14.34
C LEU A 152 -6.61 -1.02 -15.55
N SER A 153 -5.91 0.10 -15.41
CA SER A 153 -4.92 0.53 -16.40
C SER A 153 -3.69 -0.38 -16.39
N ASP A 154 -3.12 -0.62 -17.58
CA ASP A 154 -1.84 -1.31 -17.77
C ASP A 154 -0.67 -0.60 -17.05
N THR A 155 -0.83 0.69 -16.75
CA THR A 155 0.12 1.46 -15.94
C THR A 155 0.34 0.86 -14.56
N VAL A 156 -0.68 0.20 -13.98
CA VAL A 156 -0.62 -0.41 -12.65
C VAL A 156 -0.09 -1.84 -12.78
N GLN A 157 1.19 -2.05 -12.52
CA GLN A 157 1.82 -3.36 -12.72
C GLN A 157 1.46 -4.38 -11.63
N MET A 158 1.24 -3.91 -10.40
CA MET A 158 0.94 -4.76 -9.25
C MET A 158 0.07 -4.01 -8.25
N LEU A 159 -0.81 -4.72 -7.57
CA LEU A 159 -1.59 -4.25 -6.43
C LEU A 159 -1.51 -5.29 -5.32
N TRP A 160 -1.35 -4.87 -4.08
CA TRP A 160 -1.40 -5.81 -2.96
C TRP A 160 -1.94 -5.15 -1.70
N SER A 161 -2.36 -5.95 -0.73
CA SER A 161 -2.69 -5.50 0.61
C SER A 161 -1.79 -6.15 1.63
N GLU A 162 -1.36 -5.36 2.60
CA GLU A 162 -0.53 -5.82 3.72
C GLU A 162 -1.04 -5.16 5.00
N GLY A 163 -1.55 -5.95 5.95
CA GLY A 163 -2.05 -5.44 7.24
C GLY A 163 -3.11 -4.35 7.07
N ASN A 164 -2.83 -3.12 7.49
CA ASN A 164 -3.72 -1.96 7.32
C ASN A 164 -3.40 -1.09 6.10
N TRP A 165 -2.67 -1.61 5.11
CA TRP A 165 -2.32 -0.88 3.90
C TRP A 165 -2.83 -1.59 2.64
N THR A 166 -3.12 -0.80 1.62
CA THR A 166 -3.30 -1.26 0.25
C THR A 166 -2.34 -0.48 -0.63
N LEU A 167 -1.60 -1.19 -1.46
CA LEU A 167 -0.51 -0.64 -2.24
C LEU A 167 -0.69 -0.93 -3.71
N GLY A 168 -0.14 -0.05 -4.54
CA GLY A 168 -0.04 -0.21 -5.97
C GLY A 168 1.34 0.18 -6.48
N MET A 169 1.86 -0.61 -7.40
CA MET A 169 3.09 -0.33 -8.14
C MET A 169 2.75 0.08 -9.56
N LEU A 170 3.31 1.20 -9.99
CA LEU A 170 3.20 1.72 -11.33
C LEU A 170 4.52 1.56 -12.08
N SER A 171 4.44 1.64 -13.40
CA SER A 171 5.61 1.88 -14.25
C SER A 171 6.34 3.17 -13.84
N VAL A 172 7.67 3.16 -13.97
CA VAL A 172 8.51 4.35 -13.76
C VAL A 172 8.19 5.41 -14.81
N GLY A 173 8.27 6.69 -14.43
CA GLY A 173 8.08 7.81 -15.36
C GLY A 173 6.63 8.13 -15.69
N THR A 174 5.69 7.70 -14.84
CA THR A 174 4.26 8.05 -14.96
C THR A 174 3.99 9.54 -14.79
N SER A 175 2.93 10.00 -15.44
CA SER A 175 2.46 11.38 -15.44
C SER A 175 1.48 11.68 -14.30
N SER A 176 1.20 12.97 -14.05
CA SER A 176 0.24 13.40 -13.01
C SER A 176 -1.16 12.81 -13.17
N ARG A 177 -1.65 12.70 -14.41
CA ARG A 177 -2.94 12.07 -14.70
C ARG A 177 -2.95 10.58 -14.32
N GLU A 178 -1.85 9.88 -14.58
CA GLU A 178 -1.71 8.47 -14.21
C GLU A 178 -1.58 8.29 -12.71
N TRP A 179 -0.89 9.18 -12.00
CA TRP A 179 -0.85 9.18 -10.54
C TRP A 179 -2.26 9.30 -9.96
N GLU A 180 -3.05 10.27 -10.40
CA GLU A 180 -4.41 10.47 -9.90
C GLU A 180 -5.31 9.26 -10.15
N THR A 181 -5.28 8.73 -11.37
CA THR A 181 -6.06 7.55 -11.76
C THR A 181 -5.65 6.32 -10.95
N SER A 182 -4.34 6.16 -10.69
CA SER A 182 -3.81 5.04 -9.92
C SER A 182 -4.08 5.17 -8.43
N ILE A 183 -4.04 6.38 -7.85
CA ILE A 183 -4.45 6.60 -6.46
C ILE A 183 -5.91 6.20 -6.31
N ASP A 184 -6.78 6.57 -7.27
CA ASP A 184 -8.18 6.16 -7.26
C ASP A 184 -8.35 4.64 -7.41
N ALA A 185 -7.50 3.97 -8.18
CA ALA A 185 -7.50 2.51 -8.29
C ALA A 185 -7.12 1.82 -6.98
N VAL A 186 -6.06 2.29 -6.30
CA VAL A 186 -5.62 1.76 -4.99
C VAL A 186 -6.68 2.03 -3.92
N LEU A 187 -7.31 3.21 -3.92
CA LEU A 187 -8.44 3.53 -3.05
C LEU A 187 -9.63 2.61 -3.30
N ARG A 188 -9.96 2.34 -4.56
CA ARG A 188 -11.06 1.43 -4.93
C ARG A 188 -10.77 0.01 -4.48
N LEU A 189 -9.55 -0.49 -4.66
CA LEU A 189 -9.14 -1.79 -4.14
C LEU A 189 -9.25 -1.84 -2.61
N SER A 190 -8.73 -0.83 -1.92
CA SER A 190 -8.83 -0.70 -0.47
C SER A 190 -10.29 -0.82 0.00
N GLY A 191 -11.20 -0.13 -0.70
CA GLY A 191 -12.64 -0.21 -0.45
C GLY A 191 -13.26 -1.56 -0.80
N LEU A 192 -12.76 -2.32 -1.78
CA LEU A 192 -13.26 -3.67 -2.07
C LEU A 192 -12.81 -4.70 -1.03
N LEU A 193 -11.61 -4.53 -0.47
CA LEU A 193 -11.02 -5.44 0.52
C LEU A 193 -11.59 -5.24 1.94
N HIS A 194 -12.52 -4.31 2.16
CA HIS A 194 -13.17 -4.13 3.47
C HIS A 194 -13.97 -5.35 3.94
N VAL A 195 -14.29 -6.27 3.04
CA VAL A 195 -15.02 -7.52 3.33
C VAL A 195 -14.14 -8.59 3.96
N LEU A 196 -12.82 -8.41 3.96
CA LEU A 196 -11.90 -9.32 4.63
C LEU A 196 -12.05 -9.22 6.15
N PRO A 197 -11.82 -10.32 6.90
CA PRO A 197 -11.93 -10.30 8.34
C PRO A 197 -10.94 -9.30 8.93
N PRO A 198 -11.34 -8.52 9.95
CA PRO A 198 -10.43 -7.62 10.64
C PRO A 198 -9.31 -8.40 11.31
N VAL A 199 -8.18 -7.73 11.56
CA VAL A 199 -7.05 -8.29 12.34
C VAL A 199 -7.58 -8.92 13.63
N SER A 200 -7.23 -10.17 13.85
CA SER A 200 -7.57 -10.86 15.10
C SER A 200 -6.68 -10.29 16.20
N GLU A 201 -7.26 -9.53 17.13
CA GLU A 201 -6.55 -9.24 18.37
C GLU A 201 -6.20 -10.59 19.03
N PRO A 202 -4.96 -10.81 19.46
CA PRO A 202 -4.61 -12.02 20.20
C PRO A 202 -5.45 -11.99 21.47
N ARG A 203 -6.55 -12.75 21.46
CA ARG A 203 -7.31 -13.05 22.65
C ARG A 203 -6.37 -13.85 23.54
N PHE A 204 -5.77 -13.19 24.53
CA PHE A 204 -5.32 -13.90 25.71
C PHE A 204 -6.53 -14.65 26.23
N ASP A 205 -6.45 -15.97 26.21
CA ASP A 205 -7.47 -16.90 26.67
C ASP A 205 -7.82 -16.59 28.14
N SER A 206 -8.70 -15.61 28.33
CA SER A 206 -9.39 -15.37 29.57
C SER A 206 -10.56 -16.34 29.54
N GLY A 207 -10.25 -17.55 30.03
CA GLY A 207 -11.02 -18.77 29.84
C GLY A 207 -12.52 -18.57 29.65
N ASP A 208 -12.98 -19.05 28.51
CA ASP A 208 -14.30 -19.63 28.26
C ASP A 208 -15.39 -19.15 29.24
N HIS A 209 -15.84 -17.92 29.06
CA HIS A 209 -17.03 -17.41 29.73
C HIS A 209 -18.26 -17.79 28.92
N ASP A 210 -18.79 -18.99 29.22
CA ASP A 210 -20.13 -19.40 28.84
C ASP A 210 -21.16 -18.43 29.48
N PRO A 211 -21.89 -17.62 28.70
CA PRO A 211 -22.89 -16.69 29.21
C PRO A 211 -24.09 -17.39 29.87
N GLY A 212 -24.18 -18.72 29.80
CA GLY A 212 -25.20 -19.52 30.45
C GLY A 212 -24.88 -19.98 31.88
N ARG A 213 -23.64 -19.81 32.38
CA ARG A 213 -23.24 -20.39 33.67
C ARG A 213 -23.81 -19.58 34.86
N PRO A 214 -24.74 -20.13 35.66
CA PRO A 214 -25.32 -19.38 36.78
C PRO A 214 -24.28 -19.19 37.88
N ARG A 215 -24.13 -17.94 38.35
CA ARG A 215 -23.28 -17.64 39.52
C ARG A 215 -23.90 -18.27 40.78
N PRO A 216 -23.15 -19.00 41.61
CA PRO A 216 -23.66 -19.48 42.88
C PRO A 216 -24.00 -18.26 43.76
N ARG A 217 -25.28 -18.11 44.10
CA ARG A 217 -25.75 -17.10 45.05
C ARG A 217 -25.14 -17.43 46.41
N GLY A 218 -24.28 -16.54 46.92
CA GLY A 218 -23.80 -16.59 48.29
C GLY A 218 -24.98 -16.64 49.24
N ARG A 219 -25.08 -17.72 50.02
CA ARG A 219 -26.15 -17.95 50.99
C ARG A 219 -26.07 -16.84 52.05
N GLY A 220 -27.12 -16.02 52.11
CA GLY A 220 -27.27 -14.95 53.07
C GLY A 220 -27.25 -15.47 54.51
N ARG A 221 -26.55 -14.72 55.36
CA ARG A 221 -26.57 -14.77 56.81
C ARG A 221 -27.82 -14.04 57.31
N ALA A 222 -28.63 -14.72 58.13
CA ALA A 222 -29.64 -14.17 59.03
C ALA A 222 -29.56 -15.07 60.29
N GLU A 223 -29.02 -14.61 61.41
CA GLU A 223 -29.74 -13.92 62.52
C GLU A 223 -30.92 -14.78 63.00
N GLU A 224 -30.72 -15.72 63.93
CA GLU A 224 -30.74 -15.64 65.42
C GLU A 224 -32.14 -15.61 66.05
N LEU A 225 -32.22 -16.24 67.24
CA LEU A 225 -33.35 -16.45 68.19
C LEU A 225 -34.13 -17.78 68.01
N ASP A 226 -34.39 -18.60 69.02
CA ASP A 226 -33.84 -18.76 70.38
C ASP A 226 -34.37 -20.09 70.97
N ASP A 227 -33.78 -20.49 72.09
CA ASP A 227 -34.29 -21.34 73.19
C ASP A 227 -33.88 -22.84 73.31
N GLU A 228 -32.90 -22.99 74.20
CA GLU A 228 -32.91 -23.79 75.44
C GLU A 228 -32.35 -25.25 75.43
N ASP A 229 -31.10 -25.29 75.92
CA ASP A 229 -30.54 -26.15 76.98
C ASP A 229 -30.45 -27.67 76.77
N LEU A 230 -29.21 -28.19 76.75
CA LEU A 230 -28.60 -28.87 77.91
C LEU A 230 -27.11 -29.21 77.65
N ASP A 231 -26.26 -28.66 78.54
CA ASP A 231 -24.99 -29.17 79.08
C ASP A 231 -23.73 -29.35 78.21
N GLU A 232 -22.82 -28.38 78.36
CA GLU A 232 -21.36 -28.41 78.13
C GLU A 232 -20.63 -28.43 79.51
N PRO A 233 -19.29 -28.63 79.68
CA PRO A 233 -18.21 -28.22 78.76
C PRO A 233 -16.91 -29.08 78.72
N VAL A 234 -15.96 -28.58 77.92
CA VAL A 234 -14.48 -28.63 78.06
C VAL A 234 -13.71 -29.66 77.20
N GLY A 235 -13.15 -29.16 76.10
CA GLY A 235 -11.68 -29.02 76.01
C GLY A 235 -10.88 -30.04 75.20
N ALA A 236 -10.40 -29.55 74.04
CA ALA A 236 -9.06 -29.73 73.48
C ALA A 236 -8.77 -30.87 72.48
N ALA A 237 -8.32 -30.40 71.30
CA ALA A 237 -7.28 -30.93 70.43
C ALA A 237 -7.53 -32.27 69.71
N ARG A 238 -7.99 -32.18 68.46
CA ARG A 238 -7.88 -33.28 67.49
C ARG A 238 -6.48 -33.29 66.88
N VAL A 239 -5.58 -34.02 67.54
CA VAL A 239 -4.26 -34.42 67.02
C VAL A 239 -4.42 -35.63 66.10
N GLN A 240 -3.79 -35.57 64.93
CA GLN A 240 -3.65 -36.66 63.96
C GLN A 240 -2.52 -37.62 64.40
N PRO A 241 -2.68 -38.95 64.25
CA PRO A 241 -1.50 -39.83 64.17
C PRO A 241 -1.67 -40.98 63.15
N PRO A 242 -0.65 -41.84 62.92
CA PRO A 242 0.75 -41.49 62.62
C PRO A 242 1.37 -42.33 61.46
N ARG A 243 2.63 -41.98 61.17
CA ARG A 243 3.60 -42.52 60.21
C ARG A 243 3.95 -44.01 60.36
N LEU A 244 4.55 -44.59 59.30
CA LEU A 244 5.73 -45.50 59.22
C LEU A 244 5.65 -46.22 57.85
N ARG A 245 6.68 -46.55 57.06
CA ARG A 245 8.15 -46.43 57.00
C ARG A 245 8.54 -47.16 55.70
N LYS A 246 9.57 -46.77 54.94
CA LYS A 246 10.57 -47.72 54.42
C LYS A 246 11.76 -47.01 53.77
N ASP A 247 12.92 -47.49 54.19
CA ASP A 247 14.27 -47.09 53.83
C ASP A 247 14.75 -47.74 52.50
N ASP A 248 15.99 -47.41 52.16
CA ASP A 248 16.97 -48.09 51.28
C ASP A 248 17.00 -47.65 49.79
N ASP A 249 18.11 -47.61 49.04
CA ASP A 249 19.58 -47.43 49.19
C ASP A 249 20.16 -47.74 47.75
N TYR A 250 21.34 -47.20 47.36
CA TYR A 250 22.18 -47.56 46.16
C TYR A 250 21.65 -47.24 44.73
N ASP A 251 22.39 -46.94 43.65
CA ASP A 251 23.77 -46.58 43.22
C ASP A 251 23.57 -46.26 41.68
N GLU A 252 24.13 -45.25 41.00
CA GLU A 252 25.41 -45.23 40.26
C GLU A 252 25.34 -44.10 39.19
N SER A 253 26.50 -43.64 38.70
CA SER A 253 26.83 -42.35 38.04
C SER A 253 26.24 -42.04 36.64
N PRO A 254 26.53 -40.83 36.09
CA PRO A 254 27.63 -40.78 35.11
C PRO A 254 28.58 -39.57 35.19
N PHE A 255 29.76 -39.85 34.64
CA PHE A 255 30.99 -39.06 34.43
C PHE A 255 30.80 -37.72 33.66
N VAL A 256 31.37 -36.61 34.14
CA VAL A 256 32.65 -35.93 33.76
C VAL A 256 32.52 -34.87 32.65
N GLU A 257 32.75 -33.61 33.03
CA GLU A 257 33.29 -32.51 32.18
C GLU A 257 33.81 -31.41 33.14
N GLN A 258 35.04 -31.49 33.64
CA GLN A 258 36.30 -30.98 33.09
C GLN A 258 36.41 -29.44 33.08
N ASP A 259 37.13 -28.94 34.09
CA ASP A 259 37.55 -27.56 34.27
C ASP A 259 38.39 -27.04 33.09
N TYR A 260 38.07 -25.84 32.61
CA TYR A 260 39.03 -24.93 31.99
C TYR A 260 38.90 -23.54 32.60
N ASP A 261 39.93 -23.22 33.37
CA ASP A 261 40.35 -21.90 33.83
C ASP A 261 40.71 -20.99 32.63
N GLY A 262 40.39 -19.70 32.73
CA GLY A 262 40.58 -18.72 31.67
C GLY A 262 39.97 -17.37 32.00
N GLY A 263 40.66 -16.61 32.84
CA GLY A 263 40.18 -15.35 33.41
C GLY A 263 39.95 -14.20 32.42
N PHE A 264 39.18 -13.21 32.87
CA PHE A 264 39.33 -11.83 32.42
C PHE A 264 38.84 -10.83 33.48
N ASP A 265 39.59 -9.74 33.57
CA ASP A 265 39.71 -8.77 34.65
C ASP A 265 38.41 -8.16 35.22
N GLU A 266 38.42 -8.09 36.55
CA GLU A 266 37.55 -7.26 37.37
C GLU A 266 38.11 -5.83 37.42
N ARG A 267 37.55 -4.93 36.61
CA ARG A 267 37.76 -3.49 36.76
C ARG A 267 36.52 -2.69 36.38
N ALA A 268 35.73 -2.36 37.40
CA ALA A 268 34.72 -1.32 37.32
C ALA A 268 35.39 0.04 37.03
N PRO A 269 34.85 0.87 36.11
CA PRO A 269 35.05 2.30 36.17
C PRO A 269 33.91 2.99 36.91
N LEU A 270 34.36 3.92 37.74
CA LEU A 270 33.63 4.84 38.60
C LEU A 270 32.60 5.69 37.85
N SER A 271 31.57 6.06 38.61
CA SER A 271 30.54 7.06 38.36
C SER A 271 31.07 8.32 37.65
N THR A 272 30.45 8.67 36.51
CA THR A 272 30.54 10.01 35.93
C THR A 272 29.34 10.87 36.36
N PRO A 273 29.51 12.19 36.58
CA PRO A 273 28.46 13.05 37.12
C PRO A 273 27.44 13.48 36.05
N HIS A 274 26.16 13.34 36.40
CA HIS A 274 24.98 14.14 36.02
C HIS A 274 25.09 15.05 34.77
N GLU A 275 24.60 14.58 33.62
CA GLU A 275 24.11 15.44 32.53
C GLU A 275 22.57 15.58 32.64
N PRO A 276 22.01 16.81 32.51
CA PRO A 276 20.57 17.02 32.60
C PRO A 276 19.83 16.54 31.34
N GLU A 277 18.80 15.74 31.55
CA GLU A 277 17.82 15.24 30.57
C GLU A 277 17.22 16.40 29.74
N PRO A 278 17.10 16.29 28.40
CA PRO A 278 16.45 17.34 27.60
C PRO A 278 14.94 17.41 27.93
N PRO A 279 14.36 18.62 28.06
CA PRO A 279 12.98 18.78 28.49
C PRO A 279 11.99 18.19 27.47
N ARG A 280 11.15 17.27 27.95
CA ARG A 280 9.99 16.72 27.25
C ARG A 280 9.06 17.87 26.83
N ARG A 281 8.84 18.03 25.52
CA ARG A 281 7.88 19.00 25.00
C ARG A 281 6.44 18.59 25.38
N PRO A 282 5.61 19.50 25.91
CA PRO A 282 4.22 19.21 26.18
C PRO A 282 3.40 19.08 24.88
N SER A 283 2.47 18.13 24.89
CA SER A 283 1.45 17.88 23.86
C SER A 283 0.67 19.14 23.52
N LEU A 284 0.63 19.47 22.23
CA LEU A 284 -0.11 20.61 21.68
C LEU A 284 -1.60 20.51 22.07
N ALA A 285 -2.09 21.58 22.68
CA ALA A 285 -3.46 21.73 23.13
C ALA A 285 -4.45 21.75 21.96
N VAL A 286 -5.58 21.08 22.20
CA VAL A 286 -6.84 21.18 21.46
C VAL A 286 -7.26 22.65 21.38
N VAL A 287 -7.42 23.17 20.16
CA VAL A 287 -8.02 24.49 19.91
C VAL A 287 -9.54 24.31 19.82
N PRO A 288 -10.34 24.94 20.71
CA PRO A 288 -11.78 24.91 20.60
C PRO A 288 -12.29 25.91 19.56
N ASP A 289 -13.30 25.45 18.84
CA ASP A 289 -14.08 26.13 17.80
C ASP A 289 -14.80 27.38 18.34
N ALA A 290 -14.72 28.49 17.60
CA ALA A 290 -15.47 29.71 17.90
C ALA A 290 -15.59 30.61 16.66
N ARG A 291 -16.72 30.50 15.94
CA ARG A 291 -17.73 31.58 15.75
C ARG A 291 -18.58 31.37 14.49
N THR A 292 -19.79 30.88 14.71
CA THR A 292 -20.98 31.35 13.98
C THR A 292 -21.70 32.39 14.85
N ARG A 293 -21.90 33.62 14.36
CA ARG A 293 -23.24 34.23 14.18
C ARG A 293 -23.21 35.73 13.82
N VAL A 294 -24.06 36.01 12.83
CA VAL A 294 -24.92 37.19 12.65
C VAL A 294 -24.23 38.48 12.21
N ARG A 295 -24.48 38.84 10.95
CA ARG A 295 -24.54 40.24 10.53
C ARG A 295 -25.85 40.47 9.78
N ASP A 296 -26.64 41.37 10.36
CA ASP A 296 -27.95 41.80 9.90
C ASP A 296 -27.89 42.55 8.56
N GLU A 297 -28.91 42.27 7.72
CA GLU A 297 -29.30 43.09 6.58
C GLU A 297 -29.87 44.45 7.02
N PRO A 298 -29.75 45.48 6.18
CA PRO A 298 -30.78 46.50 6.08
C PRO A 298 -31.47 46.41 4.71
N ARG A 299 -32.77 46.10 4.77
CA ARG A 299 -33.72 46.29 3.66
C ARG A 299 -33.98 47.78 3.47
N LEU A 300 -33.80 48.27 2.25
CA LEU A 300 -34.49 49.43 1.69
C LEU A 300 -35.16 49.01 0.38
N ARG A 301 -36.32 49.59 0.14
CA ARG A 301 -37.44 49.11 -0.68
C ARG A 301 -37.66 50.07 -1.86
N ASP A 302 -38.21 49.52 -2.96
CA ASP A 302 -38.91 50.17 -4.10
C ASP A 302 -38.00 51.01 -5.05
N GLU A 303 -37.98 50.93 -6.39
CA GLU A 303 -38.95 50.60 -7.46
C GLU A 303 -38.26 50.08 -8.76
N PRO A 304 -39.02 49.57 -9.76
CA PRO A 304 -38.52 49.05 -11.04
C PRO A 304 -38.74 50.01 -12.23
N GLU A 305 -37.82 49.98 -13.21
CA GLU A 305 -37.91 50.39 -14.63
C GLU A 305 -36.44 50.58 -15.12
N ALA A 306 -35.97 50.31 -16.33
CA ALA A 306 -36.55 49.98 -17.62
C ALA A 306 -35.49 49.23 -18.46
N VAL A 307 -35.97 48.63 -19.54
CA VAL A 307 -35.25 48.05 -20.68
C VAL A 307 -34.14 48.99 -21.20
N GLU A 308 -32.93 48.47 -21.42
CA GLU A 308 -32.15 48.92 -22.59
C GLU A 308 -31.09 47.90 -23.04
N GLU A 309 -31.26 47.55 -24.30
CA GLU A 309 -30.47 46.76 -25.22
C GLU A 309 -29.14 47.47 -25.54
N TRP A 310 -27.99 46.85 -25.28
CA TRP A 310 -26.81 47.08 -26.12
C TRP A 310 -25.69 46.04 -25.95
N SER A 311 -25.39 45.34 -27.03
CA SER A 311 -24.08 44.72 -27.28
C SER A 311 -23.26 45.65 -28.17
N PRO A 312 -21.94 45.75 -27.97
CA PRO A 312 -21.05 46.02 -29.09
C PRO A 312 -19.94 44.97 -29.25
N ALA A 313 -19.66 44.73 -30.53
CA ALA A 313 -18.77 43.75 -31.14
C ALA A 313 -17.25 44.07 -30.95
N PRO A 314 -16.34 43.23 -31.47
CA PRO A 314 -14.93 43.15 -31.06
C PRO A 314 -14.02 44.14 -31.80
N ARG A 315 -12.92 44.55 -31.15
CA ARG A 315 -11.84 45.37 -31.76
C ARG A 315 -10.68 44.49 -32.26
N ASP A 316 -10.56 44.42 -33.57
CA ASP A 316 -9.40 44.78 -34.41
C ASP A 316 -7.98 44.29 -34.05
N THR A 317 -7.56 43.28 -34.82
CA THR A 317 -6.38 43.23 -35.73
C THR A 317 -5.02 43.78 -35.28
N TRP A 318 -4.06 42.85 -35.13
CA TRP A 318 -2.68 43.05 -35.59
C TRP A 318 -2.12 41.73 -36.15
N SER A 319 -1.78 41.74 -37.44
CA SER A 319 -1.03 40.68 -38.14
C SER A 319 0.24 41.29 -38.73
N PRO A 320 1.42 40.66 -38.63
CA PRO A 320 2.56 41.01 -39.46
C PRO A 320 2.61 40.12 -40.72
N ALA A 321 2.73 40.76 -41.88
CA ALA A 321 2.95 40.15 -43.19
C ALA A 321 4.43 39.71 -43.41
N PRO A 322 4.71 38.83 -44.39
CA PRO A 322 6.02 38.23 -44.62
C PRO A 322 6.91 39.05 -45.56
N ARG A 323 8.23 38.88 -45.47
CA ARG A 323 9.21 39.44 -46.42
C ARG A 323 10.09 38.33 -47.02
N GLU A 324 10.01 38.25 -48.34
CA GLU A 324 10.89 37.63 -49.36
C GLU A 324 12.39 37.85 -49.02
N GLU A 325 13.34 36.93 -49.18
CA GLU A 325 13.85 36.14 -50.32
C GLU A 325 15.37 36.40 -50.35
N TYR A 326 16.17 35.39 -50.07
CA TYR A 326 17.57 35.30 -50.49
C TYR A 326 17.92 33.81 -50.61
N THR A 327 18.02 33.36 -51.85
CA THR A 327 18.56 32.06 -52.26
C THR A 327 20.08 32.13 -52.26
N ASP A 328 20.75 31.12 -51.73
CA ASP A 328 22.07 30.73 -52.24
C ASP A 328 22.20 29.20 -52.22
N ASP A 329 22.40 28.72 -53.44
CA ASP A 329 22.96 27.48 -53.96
C ASP A 329 23.80 26.63 -52.98
N TRP A 330 23.58 25.31 -52.98
CA TRP A 330 24.57 24.26 -53.27
C TRP A 330 23.88 22.89 -53.16
N ALA A 331 23.75 22.24 -54.33
CA ALA A 331 23.35 20.86 -54.51
C ALA A 331 24.43 19.88 -54.01
N ASP A 332 24.02 18.74 -53.44
CA ASP A 332 24.36 17.42 -53.99
C ASP A 332 23.74 16.24 -53.19
N GLU A 333 23.17 15.31 -53.96
CA GLU A 333 22.99 13.87 -53.72
C GLU A 333 22.01 13.33 -52.64
N GLN A 334 20.79 13.00 -53.08
CA GLN A 334 20.04 11.82 -52.60
C GLN A 334 19.68 10.93 -53.80
N PRO A 335 19.88 9.59 -53.75
CA PRO A 335 19.59 8.71 -54.87
C PRO A 335 18.10 8.35 -54.96
N GLU A 336 17.53 8.63 -56.12
CA GLU A 336 16.21 8.22 -56.58
C GLU A 336 16.04 6.69 -56.60
N ARG A 337 14.97 6.18 -55.98
CA ARG A 337 14.41 4.86 -56.31
C ARG A 337 13.33 5.04 -57.37
N GLN A 338 13.66 4.66 -58.60
CA GLN A 338 12.74 4.59 -59.72
C GLN A 338 11.77 3.42 -59.60
N ALA A 339 10.49 3.71 -59.77
CA ALA A 339 9.47 2.88 -60.42
C ALA A 339 8.46 3.89 -61.02
N PRO A 340 7.84 3.68 -62.20
CA PRO A 340 6.97 2.53 -62.45
C PRO A 340 6.90 2.03 -63.91
N ARG A 341 6.27 0.87 -64.12
CA ARG A 341 5.56 0.58 -65.38
C ARG A 341 4.22 -0.07 -65.07
N GLU A 342 3.16 0.67 -65.35
CA GLU A 342 1.79 0.21 -65.47
C GLU A 342 1.54 -0.19 -66.93
N ASP A 343 0.90 -1.34 -67.15
CA ASP A 343 -0.39 -1.47 -67.85
C ASP A 343 -0.58 -2.88 -68.42
N GLU A 344 -1.53 -3.63 -67.85
CA GLU A 344 -2.71 -4.11 -68.61
C GLU A 344 -3.79 -4.66 -67.65
N ARG A 345 -4.73 -3.77 -67.31
CA ARG A 345 -6.19 -3.94 -67.30
C ARG A 345 -6.80 -5.27 -66.78
N ALA A 346 -7.53 -5.21 -65.67
CA ALA A 346 -8.99 -4.97 -65.67
C ALA A 346 -9.71 -5.53 -64.41
N ALA A 347 -10.58 -4.69 -63.84
CA ALA A 347 -11.77 -4.95 -63.00
C ALA A 347 -11.60 -5.13 -61.46
N GLU A 348 -12.17 -4.16 -60.72
CA GLU A 348 -12.50 -4.16 -59.28
C GLU A 348 -13.86 -4.88 -58.99
N PRO A 349 -14.50 -4.80 -57.77
CA PRO A 349 -14.24 -5.45 -56.48
C PRO A 349 -15.54 -6.17 -55.93
N PRO A 350 -15.86 -6.24 -54.61
CA PRO A 350 -15.32 -7.03 -53.49
C PRO A 350 -16.32 -8.11 -52.94
N GLY A 351 -15.87 -9.12 -52.20
CA GLY A 351 -16.76 -10.14 -51.60
C GLY A 351 -16.23 -10.78 -50.31
N GLY A 352 -17.06 -10.75 -49.26
CA GLY A 352 -16.75 -11.14 -47.88
C GLY A 352 -16.75 -12.65 -47.54
N PRO A 353 -16.93 -13.03 -46.25
CA PRO A 353 -16.21 -14.16 -45.63
C PRO A 353 -17.11 -15.36 -45.31
N PHE A 354 -16.95 -16.52 -45.96
CA PHE A 354 -17.41 -17.83 -45.44
C PHE A 354 -16.67 -18.99 -46.15
N HIS A 355 -15.94 -19.82 -45.40
CA HIS A 355 -15.44 -21.11 -45.90
C HIS A 355 -16.41 -22.24 -45.50
N PRO A 356 -16.97 -23.01 -46.45
CA PRO A 356 -17.83 -24.14 -46.15
C PRO A 356 -16.97 -25.37 -45.85
N GLY A 357 -16.87 -25.80 -44.60
CA GLY A 357 -16.11 -27.00 -44.29
C GLY A 357 -16.07 -27.49 -42.84
N PHE A 358 -16.46 -26.70 -41.85
CA PHE A 358 -16.44 -27.14 -40.44
C PHE A 358 -17.85 -27.48 -39.94
N ARG A 359 -18.10 -28.77 -39.68
CA ARG A 359 -19.27 -29.24 -38.91
C ARG A 359 -18.84 -29.50 -37.46
N PRO A 360 -19.57 -29.03 -36.44
CA PRO A 360 -19.28 -29.38 -35.05
C PRO A 360 -19.68 -30.84 -34.75
N TYR A 361 -18.82 -31.53 -34.01
CA TYR A 361 -18.96 -32.92 -33.56
C TYR A 361 -20.14 -33.08 -32.59
N GLN A 362 -21.08 -33.98 -32.90
CA GLN A 362 -22.13 -34.45 -31.98
C GLN A 362 -21.69 -35.79 -31.37
N GLY A 363 -21.35 -35.79 -30.08
CA GLY A 363 -21.11 -37.01 -29.30
C GLY A 363 -22.41 -37.63 -28.78
N PRO A 364 -22.39 -38.94 -28.42
CA PRO A 364 -23.59 -39.70 -28.08
C PRO A 364 -24.17 -39.36 -26.69
N VAL A 365 -25.50 -39.39 -26.60
CA VAL A 365 -26.32 -39.17 -25.40
C VAL A 365 -26.42 -40.49 -24.60
N PRO A 366 -26.21 -40.51 -23.27
CA PRO A 366 -26.34 -41.71 -22.46
C PRO A 366 -27.80 -42.15 -22.29
N GLN A 367 -28.02 -43.47 -22.25
CA GLN A 367 -29.32 -44.11 -22.00
C GLN A 367 -29.68 -44.16 -20.51
#